data_AF-A0AAU5ND00-F1
#
_entry.id   AF-A0AAU5ND00-F1
#
_cell.length_a   1.000
_cell.length_b   1.000
_cell.length_c   1.000
_cell.angle_alpha   90.00
_cell.angle_beta   90.00
_cell.angle_gamma   90.00
#
_symmetry.space_group_name_H-M   'P 1'
#
loop_
_entity.id
_entity.type
_entity.pdbx_description
1 polymer ?
#
loop_
_entity_poly.entity_id
_entity_poly.type
_entity_poly.pdbx_seq_one_letter_code
_entity_poly.pdbx_strand_id
1 'polypeptide(L)'
;MSTATAPTAAPAKKRGSGLFQGLQKVGRSLQLPIAVLPAAGILLRLGVPDIAHKLHLPDKVTEVFASAGGAIFDNLPMLFCIGVAIGFAKKADGSTALAALVGFLVYSNVLKAFPVTEAKVQAGADIAATYNNPGVFGGIIMGLLSAVLWQRYHRKKLVDWLGFFNGRRLVPIIMAFVGTAMGVFFGLVWEPIGDGISNFGEWITGLGTVGAGLFGLINRALIPVGMHQFVNSVAWFQIGDFKDSAGAVVHGDLTRFFAGDASAGQFMSGFFPIMMFGLPAAALAIAHTARPERRKAVLGMMISLALTSFVTGVTEPIEFSFMFIAPLLYAIHAVLTALSMAITWALGVHAGFTFSAGFIDYALNWNLATKPWLIIPIGLVFGAIYYVVFRFAITKWNLPTPGREPEEEVEDLTKA
;
A
#
# COMPACT_ATOMS: atom_id res chain seq x y z
N MET A 1 -55.55 -7.08 29.08
CA MET A 1 -54.22 -7.61 29.39
C MET A 1 -53.30 -7.26 28.23
N SER A 2 -52.40 -6.30 28.40
CA SER A 2 -51.45 -5.88 27.37
C SER A 2 -50.12 -6.58 27.62
N THR A 3 -49.72 -7.47 26.73
CA THR A 3 -48.44 -8.19 26.79
C THR A 3 -47.32 -7.27 26.32
N ALA A 4 -46.63 -6.63 27.26
CA ALA A 4 -45.41 -5.89 26.98
C ALA A 4 -44.29 -6.87 26.58
N THR A 5 -43.82 -6.75 25.34
CA THR A 5 -42.64 -7.44 24.83
C THR A 5 -41.40 -6.94 25.58
N ALA A 6 -40.66 -7.87 26.19
CA ALA A 6 -39.41 -7.58 26.87
C ALA A 6 -38.35 -7.02 25.89
N PRO A 7 -37.51 -6.07 26.31
CA PRO A 7 -36.46 -5.54 25.45
C PRO A 7 -35.39 -6.63 25.24
N THR A 8 -35.14 -6.97 23.98
CA THR A 8 -34.06 -7.85 23.57
C THR A 8 -32.73 -7.29 24.06
N ALA A 9 -32.03 -8.07 24.89
CA ALA A 9 -30.72 -7.71 25.41
C ALA A 9 -29.75 -7.43 24.26
N ALA A 10 -29.06 -6.28 24.31
CA ALA A 10 -28.04 -5.93 23.33
C ALA A 10 -26.94 -7.01 23.30
N PRO A 11 -26.47 -7.43 22.11
CA PRO A 11 -25.50 -8.51 22.01
C PRO A 11 -24.20 -8.11 22.71
N ALA A 12 -23.71 -9.00 23.59
CA ALA A 12 -22.46 -8.81 24.31
C ALA A 12 -21.31 -8.54 23.33
N LYS A 13 -20.61 -7.42 23.48
CA LYS A 13 -19.41 -7.10 22.68
C LYS A 13 -18.35 -8.18 22.90
N LYS A 14 -18.19 -9.10 21.93
CA LYS A 14 -17.11 -10.11 21.92
C LYS A 14 -15.75 -9.40 22.04
N ARG A 15 -15.03 -9.71 23.11
CA ARG A 15 -13.67 -9.23 23.43
C ARG A 15 -12.73 -9.68 22.29
N GLY A 16 -12.47 -8.80 21.32
CA GLY A 16 -11.68 -9.11 20.11
C GLY A 16 -12.19 -8.44 18.83
N SER A 17 -13.50 -8.16 18.74
CA SER A 17 -14.08 -7.49 17.56
C SER A 17 -13.55 -6.06 17.36
N GLY A 18 -13.24 -5.36 18.46
CA GLY A 18 -12.71 -3.99 18.41
C GLY A 18 -11.28 -3.89 17.84
N LEU A 19 -10.42 -4.86 18.14
CA LEU A 19 -9.03 -4.87 17.62
C LEU A 19 -9.03 -5.17 16.13
N PHE A 20 -9.77 -6.19 15.70
CA PHE A 20 -9.92 -6.57 14.29
C PHE A 20 -10.51 -5.43 13.45
N GLN A 21 -11.58 -4.79 13.93
CA GLN A 21 -12.16 -3.61 13.29
C GLN A 21 -11.20 -2.41 13.27
N GLY A 22 -10.35 -2.28 14.28
CA GLY A 22 -9.29 -1.26 14.33
C GLY A 22 -8.26 -1.47 13.23
N LEU A 23 -7.73 -2.69 13.09
CA LEU A 23 -6.75 -3.05 12.07
C LEU A 23 -7.30 -2.86 10.66
N GLN A 24 -8.54 -3.28 10.40
CA GLN A 24 -9.20 -3.05 9.11
C GLN A 24 -9.34 -1.56 8.77
N LYS A 25 -9.65 -0.71 9.77
CA LYS A 25 -9.71 0.75 9.56
C LYS A 25 -8.35 1.35 9.24
N VAL A 26 -7.29 0.91 9.93
CA VAL A 26 -5.92 1.33 9.64
C VAL A 26 -5.54 0.92 8.21
N GLY A 27 -5.76 -0.35 7.85
CA GLY A 27 -5.48 -0.85 6.50
C GLY A 27 -6.19 -0.07 5.39
N ARG A 28 -7.50 0.18 5.55
CA ARG A 28 -8.28 1.00 4.61
C ARG A 28 -7.77 2.44 4.53
N SER A 29 -7.33 3.02 5.64
CA SER A 29 -6.84 4.40 5.68
C SER A 29 -5.54 4.61 4.89
N LEU A 30 -4.74 3.55 4.71
CA LEU A 30 -3.50 3.57 3.92
C LEU A 30 -3.75 3.55 2.41
N GLN A 31 -4.94 3.16 1.95
CA GLN A 31 -5.24 3.08 0.51
C GLN A 31 -5.35 4.45 -0.16
N LEU A 32 -5.92 5.45 0.53
CA LEU A 32 -6.12 6.79 -0.02
C LEU A 32 -4.83 7.47 -0.48
N PRO A 33 -3.74 7.52 0.32
CA PRO A 33 -2.47 8.09 -0.14
C PRO A 33 -1.76 7.20 -1.18
N ILE A 34 -1.99 5.88 -1.19
CA ILE A 34 -1.40 4.99 -2.20
C ILE A 34 -2.03 5.20 -3.57
N ALA A 35 -3.29 5.60 -3.64
CA ALA A 35 -4.01 5.82 -4.89
C ALA A 35 -3.43 6.94 -5.79
N VAL A 36 -2.59 7.83 -5.24
CA VAL A 36 -1.91 8.88 -6.03
C VAL A 36 -0.57 8.42 -6.62
N LEU A 37 0.00 7.30 -6.15
CA LEU A 37 1.27 6.77 -6.64
C LEU A 37 1.29 6.44 -8.15
N PRO A 38 0.24 5.86 -8.77
CA PRO A 38 0.29 5.60 -10.21
C PRO A 38 0.41 6.89 -11.04
N ALA A 39 -0.27 7.96 -10.63
CA ALA A 39 -0.11 9.27 -11.28
C ALA A 39 1.31 9.80 -11.10
N ALA A 40 1.85 9.72 -9.88
CA ALA A 40 3.23 10.12 -9.58
C ALA A 40 4.25 9.35 -10.43
N GLY A 41 4.07 8.03 -10.54
CA GLY A 41 4.94 7.15 -11.29
C GLY A 41 4.95 7.41 -12.78
N ILE A 42 3.77 7.61 -13.38
CA ILE A 42 3.65 7.97 -14.79
C ILE A 42 4.35 9.31 -15.05
N LEU A 43 4.05 10.34 -14.24
CA LEU A 43 4.67 11.66 -14.38
C LEU A 43 6.19 11.57 -14.23
N LEU A 44 6.68 10.88 -13.20
CA LEU A 44 8.12 10.73 -12.96
C LEU A 44 8.80 10.00 -14.13
N ARG A 45 8.24 8.88 -14.62
CA ARG A 45 8.84 8.09 -15.71
C ARG A 45 8.81 8.80 -17.05
N LEU A 46 7.79 9.60 -17.35
CA LEU A 46 7.77 10.49 -18.52
C LEU A 46 8.87 11.55 -18.47
N GLY A 47 9.32 11.90 -17.27
CA GLY A 47 10.41 12.85 -17.03
C GLY A 47 11.82 12.25 -17.09
N VAL A 48 11.96 10.96 -17.38
CA VAL A 48 13.29 10.32 -17.51
C VAL A 48 13.71 10.28 -18.99
N PRO A 49 14.98 10.57 -19.32
CA PRO A 49 15.46 10.64 -20.71
C PRO A 49 15.14 9.42 -21.57
N ASP A 50 15.13 8.22 -20.99
CA ASP A 50 14.90 6.98 -21.74
C ASP A 50 13.49 6.86 -22.33
N ILE A 51 12.48 7.42 -21.65
CA ILE A 51 11.09 7.48 -22.12
C ILE A 51 10.87 8.76 -22.92
N ALA A 52 11.37 9.88 -22.42
CA ALA A 52 11.22 11.19 -23.07
C ALA A 52 11.79 11.21 -24.48
N HIS A 53 12.97 10.61 -24.70
CA HIS A 53 13.57 10.52 -26.04
C HIS A 53 12.76 9.65 -26.99
N LYS A 54 12.19 8.52 -26.51
CA LYS A 54 11.31 7.67 -27.33
C LYS A 54 10.05 8.42 -27.77
N LEU A 55 9.51 9.26 -26.90
CA LEU A 55 8.34 10.08 -27.16
C LEU A 55 8.65 11.44 -27.82
N HIS A 56 9.93 11.73 -28.09
CA HIS A 56 10.39 12.98 -28.72
C HIS A 56 9.92 14.23 -27.92
N LEU A 57 9.92 14.13 -26.59
CA LEU A 57 9.53 15.23 -25.71
C LEU A 57 10.65 16.29 -25.66
N PRO A 58 10.31 17.60 -25.74
CA PRO A 58 11.29 18.66 -25.51
C PRO A 58 11.86 18.61 -24.08
N ASP A 59 13.13 18.99 -23.89
CA ASP A 59 13.81 18.94 -22.59
C ASP A 59 13.02 19.62 -21.47
N LYS A 60 12.42 20.78 -21.75
CA LYS A 60 11.60 21.49 -20.76
C LYS A 60 10.36 20.72 -20.35
N VAL A 61 9.74 19.96 -21.27
CA VAL A 61 8.58 19.12 -20.96
C VAL A 61 9.00 17.93 -20.11
N THR A 62 10.15 17.33 -20.42
CA THR A 62 10.77 16.26 -19.62
C THR A 62 11.03 16.72 -18.19
N GLU A 63 11.63 17.90 -17.99
CA GLU A 63 11.84 18.48 -16.66
C GLU A 63 10.53 18.73 -15.90
N VAL A 64 9.49 19.23 -16.59
CA VAL A 64 8.17 19.44 -15.97
C VAL A 64 7.58 18.13 -15.47
N PHE A 65 7.65 17.06 -16.27
CA PHE A 65 7.18 15.74 -15.86
C PHE A 65 7.98 15.18 -14.68
N ALA A 66 9.32 15.28 -14.72
CA ALA A 66 10.19 14.82 -13.64
C ALA A 66 9.89 15.56 -12.33
N SER A 67 9.75 16.89 -12.38
CA SER A 67 9.43 17.73 -11.23
C SER A 67 8.03 17.46 -10.68
N ALA A 68 7.02 17.30 -11.55
CA ALA A 68 5.66 17.02 -11.14
C ALA A 68 5.52 15.65 -10.46
N GLY A 69 6.18 14.61 -10.99
CA GLY A 69 6.24 13.29 -10.37
C GLY A 69 7.00 13.33 -9.04
N GLY A 70 8.18 13.95 -9.04
CA GLY A 70 9.03 14.12 -7.85
C GLY A 70 8.30 14.80 -6.70
N ALA A 71 7.52 15.85 -6.98
CA ALA A 71 6.74 16.55 -5.96
C ALA A 71 5.81 15.64 -5.13
N ILE A 72 5.29 14.55 -5.72
CA ILE A 72 4.48 13.57 -4.98
C ILE A 72 5.36 12.65 -4.15
N PHE A 73 6.45 12.12 -4.72
CA PHE A 73 7.40 11.25 -4.02
C PHE A 73 8.09 11.94 -2.83
N ASP A 74 8.50 13.19 -3.01
CA ASP A 74 9.15 14.02 -1.98
C ASP A 74 8.23 14.33 -0.80
N ASN A 75 6.91 14.29 -1.01
CA ASN A 75 5.89 14.60 -0.01
C ASN A 75 5.10 13.37 0.46
N LEU A 76 5.55 12.14 0.16
CA LEU A 76 4.86 10.91 0.57
C LEU A 76 4.52 10.86 2.07
N PRO A 77 5.43 11.20 3.01
CA PRO A 77 5.09 11.21 4.43
C PRO A 77 3.89 12.11 4.77
N MET A 78 3.80 13.27 4.12
CA MET A 78 2.71 14.23 4.33
C MET A 78 1.40 13.70 3.74
N LEU A 79 1.46 13.13 2.52
CA LEU A 79 0.31 12.51 1.87
C LEU A 79 -0.24 11.36 2.71
N PHE A 80 0.64 10.49 3.25
CA PHE A 80 0.23 9.45 4.18
C PHE A 80 -0.36 10.00 5.47
N CYS A 81 0.20 11.06 6.06
CA CYS A 81 -0.37 11.70 7.24
C CYS A 81 -1.82 12.17 7.01
N ILE A 82 -2.05 12.91 5.93
CA ILE A 82 -3.39 13.43 5.59
C ILE A 82 -4.34 12.28 5.22
N GLY A 83 -3.88 11.38 4.35
CA GLY A 83 -4.66 10.26 3.84
C GLY A 83 -5.12 9.31 4.95
N VAL A 84 -4.20 8.94 5.86
CA VAL A 84 -4.51 8.12 7.03
C VAL A 84 -5.48 8.85 7.96
N ALA A 85 -5.27 10.16 8.20
CA ALA A 85 -6.16 10.93 9.06
C ALA A 85 -7.60 10.96 8.53
N ILE A 86 -7.77 11.14 7.22
CA ILE A 86 -9.09 11.12 6.55
C ILE A 86 -9.69 9.71 6.59
N GLY A 87 -8.91 8.68 6.20
CA GLY A 87 -9.39 7.32 6.07
C GLY A 87 -9.71 6.64 7.41
N PHE A 88 -9.04 7.03 8.49
CA PHE A 88 -9.30 6.52 9.83
C PHE A 88 -10.45 7.25 10.54
N ALA A 89 -10.74 8.50 10.17
CA ALA A 89 -11.82 9.27 10.76
C ALA A 89 -13.18 8.64 10.46
N LYS A 90 -14.01 8.45 11.49
CA LYS A 90 -15.38 7.91 11.35
C LYS A 90 -16.27 8.73 10.40
N LYS A 91 -15.97 10.01 10.24
CA LYS A 91 -16.64 10.93 9.33
C LYS A 91 -15.57 11.75 8.62
N ALA A 92 -15.59 11.73 7.30
CA ALA A 92 -14.74 12.60 6.49
C ALA A 92 -15.11 14.06 6.78
N ASP A 93 -14.15 14.81 7.33
CA ASP A 93 -14.30 16.22 7.65
C ASP A 93 -12.97 16.90 7.31
N GLY A 94 -13.02 17.98 6.51
CA GLY A 94 -11.82 18.68 6.06
C GLY A 94 -10.96 19.21 7.22
N SER A 95 -11.55 19.45 8.40
CA SER A 95 -10.79 19.89 9.58
C SER A 95 -9.85 18.81 10.13
N THR A 96 -10.12 17.52 9.90
CA THR A 96 -9.20 16.43 10.27
C THR A 96 -7.94 16.47 9.39
N ALA A 97 -8.10 16.71 8.10
CA ALA A 97 -6.99 16.86 7.16
C ALA A 97 -6.13 18.08 7.50
N LEU A 98 -6.77 19.23 7.79
CA LEU A 98 -6.06 20.44 8.23
C LEU A 98 -5.28 20.20 9.53
N ALA A 99 -5.89 19.52 10.51
CA ALA A 99 -5.20 19.19 11.76
C ALA A 99 -3.99 18.27 11.54
N ALA A 100 -4.12 17.28 10.64
CA ALA A 100 -3.02 16.39 10.27
C ALA A 100 -1.87 17.15 9.61
N LEU A 101 -2.18 18.03 8.64
CA LEU A 101 -1.20 18.86 7.96
C LEU A 101 -0.46 19.78 8.94
N VAL A 102 -1.18 20.50 9.80
CA VAL A 102 -0.57 21.39 10.80
C VAL A 102 0.36 20.62 11.73
N GLY A 103 -0.11 19.49 12.29
CA GLY A 103 0.72 18.66 13.16
C GLY A 103 1.97 18.12 12.44
N PHE A 104 1.82 17.67 11.20
CA PHE A 104 2.92 17.15 10.39
C PHE A 104 3.96 18.22 10.05
N LEU A 105 3.54 19.43 9.67
CA LEU A 105 4.47 20.54 9.37
C LEU A 105 5.27 20.96 10.61
N VAL A 106 4.65 20.95 11.80
CA VAL A 106 5.38 21.24 13.04
C VAL A 106 6.34 20.09 13.36
N TYR A 107 5.85 18.85 13.32
CA TYR A 107 6.66 17.64 13.52
C TYR A 107 7.89 17.60 12.62
N SER A 108 7.72 17.82 11.31
CA SER A 108 8.80 17.72 10.32
C SER A 108 9.84 18.84 10.48
N ASN A 109 9.43 20.03 10.90
CA ASN A 109 10.37 21.11 11.19
C ASN A 109 11.09 20.91 12.53
N VAL A 110 10.44 20.33 13.53
CA VAL A 110 11.07 20.02 14.81
C VAL A 110 12.14 18.94 14.65
N LEU A 111 11.95 17.94 13.78
CA LEU A 111 13.01 16.98 13.45
C LEU A 111 14.29 17.65 12.93
N LYS A 112 14.16 18.77 12.20
CA LYS A 112 15.32 19.53 11.71
C LYS A 112 16.10 20.23 12.81
N ALA A 113 15.57 20.31 14.02
CA ALA A 113 16.30 20.80 15.19
C ALA A 113 17.26 19.75 15.78
N PHE A 114 17.22 18.50 15.29
CA PHE A 114 18.05 17.38 15.73
C PHE A 114 18.85 16.79 14.55
N PRO A 115 19.87 17.51 14.04
CA PRO A 115 20.72 16.98 12.98
C PRO A 115 21.57 15.81 13.49
N VAL A 116 21.68 14.75 12.67
CA VAL A 116 22.61 13.62 12.90
C VAL A 116 24.01 14.01 12.44
N THR A 117 24.11 14.66 11.28
CA THR A 117 25.33 15.34 10.84
C THR A 117 25.05 16.82 10.66
N GLU A 118 25.97 17.65 11.15
CA GLU A 118 25.90 19.09 10.92
C GLU A 118 26.26 19.43 9.47
N ALA A 119 25.66 20.50 8.96
CA ALA A 119 26.03 21.04 7.65
C ALA A 119 27.48 21.53 7.69
N LYS A 120 28.27 21.14 6.70
CA LYS A 120 29.70 21.48 6.62
C LYS A 120 30.06 21.89 5.20
N VAL A 121 30.91 22.91 5.08
CA VAL A 121 31.53 23.25 3.80
C VAL A 121 32.85 22.49 3.72
N GLN A 122 32.97 21.55 2.78
CA GLN A 122 34.20 20.80 2.58
C GLN A 122 34.66 20.93 1.12
N ALA A 123 35.89 21.41 0.91
CA ALA A 123 36.49 21.60 -0.41
C ALA A 123 35.61 22.37 -1.43
N GLY A 124 34.86 23.37 -0.98
CA GLY A 124 33.97 24.17 -1.83
C GLY A 124 32.61 23.54 -2.14
N ALA A 125 32.29 22.38 -1.56
CA ALA A 125 30.97 21.77 -1.61
C ALA A 125 30.23 21.94 -0.27
N ASP A 126 28.98 22.42 -0.36
CA ASP A 126 28.07 22.47 0.78
C ASP A 126 27.50 21.07 1.05
N ILE A 127 27.92 20.46 2.15
CA ILE A 127 27.35 19.21 2.63
C ILE A 127 26.18 19.57 3.53
N ALA A 128 24.96 19.24 3.08
CA ALA A 128 23.74 19.46 3.85
C ALA A 128 23.73 18.62 5.14
N ALA A 129 23.12 19.15 6.19
CA ALA A 129 22.85 18.39 7.40
C ALA A 129 21.93 17.21 7.10
N THR A 130 22.20 16.05 7.70
CA THR A 130 21.29 14.90 7.66
C THR A 130 20.47 14.83 8.94
N TYR A 131 19.26 14.31 8.81
CA TYR A 131 18.31 14.21 9.91
C TYR A 131 17.77 12.80 9.99
N ASN A 132 17.53 12.34 11.21
CA ASN A 132 16.90 11.06 11.39
C ASN A 132 15.39 11.20 11.14
N ASN A 133 14.94 10.78 9.95
CA ASN A 133 13.58 11.01 9.49
C ASN A 133 12.81 9.68 9.38
N PRO A 134 11.73 9.51 10.17
CA PRO A 134 10.85 8.34 10.06
C PRO A 134 10.05 8.21 8.76
N GLY A 135 10.19 9.15 7.82
CA GLY A 135 9.58 9.07 6.50
C GLY A 135 8.07 8.79 6.54
N VAL A 136 7.62 7.85 5.69
CA VAL A 136 6.21 7.46 5.59
C VAL A 136 5.67 6.94 6.93
N PHE A 137 6.50 6.25 7.73
CA PHE A 137 6.10 5.75 9.04
C PHE A 137 5.71 6.89 9.99
N GLY A 138 6.53 7.94 10.08
CA GLY A 138 6.21 9.14 10.85
C GLY A 138 4.92 9.81 10.39
N GLY A 139 4.70 9.85 9.06
CA GLY A 139 3.45 10.30 8.46
C GLY A 139 2.23 9.53 8.95
N ILE A 140 2.28 8.19 8.90
CA ILE A 140 1.18 7.32 9.35
C ILE A 140 0.85 7.57 10.83
N ILE A 141 1.86 7.64 11.71
CA ILE A 141 1.66 7.89 13.14
C ILE A 141 0.98 9.24 13.38
N MET A 142 1.47 10.31 12.74
CA MET A 142 0.88 11.64 12.84
C MET A 142 -0.56 11.68 12.32
N GLY A 143 -0.85 10.95 11.24
CA GLY A 143 -2.21 10.82 10.70
C GLY A 143 -3.17 10.12 11.66
N LEU A 144 -2.75 9.01 12.27
CA LEU A 144 -3.55 8.29 13.28
C LEU A 144 -3.81 9.16 14.52
N LEU A 145 -2.78 9.87 15.02
CA LEU A 145 -2.93 10.80 16.15
C LEU A 145 -3.94 11.91 15.82
N SER A 146 -3.85 12.51 14.64
CA SER A 146 -4.80 13.52 14.18
C SER A 146 -6.24 12.98 14.18
N ALA A 147 -6.46 11.80 13.61
CA ALA A 147 -7.79 11.21 13.55
C ALA A 147 -8.36 10.89 14.95
N VAL A 148 -7.55 10.38 15.87
CA VAL A 148 -7.96 10.06 17.25
C VAL A 148 -8.27 11.35 18.03
N LEU A 149 -7.41 12.35 17.94
CA LEU A 149 -7.59 13.63 18.63
C LEU A 149 -8.77 14.40 18.07
N TRP A 150 -8.99 14.37 16.75
CA TRP A 150 -10.18 14.95 16.14
C TRP A 150 -11.46 14.30 16.67
N GLN A 151 -11.54 12.97 16.70
CA GLN A 151 -12.71 12.26 17.23
C GLN A 151 -13.01 12.65 18.68
N ARG A 152 -11.97 12.89 19.49
CA ARG A 152 -12.09 13.26 20.90
C ARG A 152 -12.44 14.74 21.13
N TYR A 153 -11.87 15.65 20.35
CA TYR A 153 -11.89 17.10 20.64
C TYR A 153 -12.74 17.94 19.69
N HIS A 154 -13.19 17.43 18.53
CA HIS A 154 -13.91 18.22 17.52
C HIS A 154 -15.23 18.86 17.96
N ARG A 155 -15.80 18.46 19.11
CA ARG A 155 -17.03 19.05 19.70
C ARG A 155 -16.81 19.65 21.08
N LYS A 156 -15.56 19.75 21.53
CA LYS A 156 -15.25 20.28 22.86
C LYS A 156 -15.47 21.79 22.89
N LYS A 157 -16.06 22.26 23.99
CA LYS A 157 -16.21 23.68 24.32
C LYS A 157 -15.19 24.03 25.40
N LEU A 158 -14.48 25.12 25.17
CA LEU A 158 -13.57 25.79 26.08
C LEU A 158 -14.33 26.86 26.86
N VAL A 159 -13.63 27.50 27.81
CA VAL A 159 -14.10 28.68 28.54
C VAL A 159 -14.40 29.84 27.59
N ASP A 160 -15.31 30.74 27.99
CA ASP A 160 -15.94 31.71 27.07
C ASP A 160 -14.96 32.62 26.32
N TRP A 161 -13.88 33.07 26.97
CA TRP A 161 -12.86 33.90 26.33
C TRP A 161 -12.01 33.15 25.28
N LEU A 162 -11.95 31.81 25.35
CA LEU A 162 -11.35 30.94 24.32
C LEU A 162 -12.39 30.42 23.31
N GLY A 163 -13.60 30.95 23.32
CA GLY A 163 -14.73 30.44 22.52
C GLY A 163 -14.45 30.38 21.02
N PHE A 164 -13.56 31.24 20.51
CA PHE A 164 -13.13 31.24 19.10
C PHE A 164 -12.51 29.90 18.67
N PHE A 165 -11.81 29.21 19.58
CA PHE A 165 -11.10 27.97 19.32
C PHE A 165 -11.97 26.72 19.52
N ASN A 166 -13.25 26.86 19.79
CA ASN A 166 -14.13 25.73 20.08
C ASN A 166 -14.25 24.71 18.93
N GLY A 167 -14.51 23.46 19.33
CA GLY A 167 -14.83 22.36 18.43
C GLY A 167 -13.69 22.03 17.45
N ARG A 168 -13.98 22.08 16.15
CA ARG A 168 -13.05 21.67 15.09
C ARG A 168 -11.78 22.53 15.03
N ARG A 169 -11.83 23.79 15.45
CA ARG A 169 -10.69 24.73 15.45
C ARG A 169 -9.66 24.40 16.53
N LEU A 170 -10.08 23.74 17.61
CA LEU A 170 -9.20 23.29 18.69
C LEU A 170 -8.21 22.23 18.22
N VAL A 171 -8.64 21.36 17.30
CA VAL A 171 -7.89 20.15 16.95
C VAL A 171 -6.56 20.48 16.26
N PRO A 172 -6.48 21.38 15.25
CA PRO A 172 -5.20 21.80 14.69
C PRO A 172 -4.24 22.42 15.72
N ILE A 173 -4.76 23.15 16.71
CA ILE A 173 -3.95 23.76 17.78
C ILE A 173 -3.33 22.67 18.66
N ILE A 174 -4.14 21.70 19.10
CA ILE A 174 -3.64 20.53 19.82
C ILE A 174 -2.60 19.79 18.98
N MET A 175 -2.87 19.61 17.68
CA MET A 175 -1.96 18.93 16.77
C MET A 175 -0.63 19.65 16.60
N ALA A 176 -0.57 20.98 16.69
CA ALA A 176 0.70 21.70 16.70
C ALA A 176 1.57 21.29 17.90
N PHE A 177 1.02 21.28 19.12
CA PHE A 177 1.74 20.83 20.31
C PHE A 177 2.11 19.35 20.28
N VAL A 178 1.21 18.50 19.77
CA VAL A 178 1.49 17.07 19.56
C VAL A 178 2.58 16.90 18.52
N GLY A 179 2.58 17.68 17.44
CA GLY A 179 3.65 17.69 16.44
C GLY A 179 4.99 18.05 17.05
N THR A 180 5.05 19.06 17.93
CA THR A 180 6.26 19.39 18.68
C THR A 180 6.72 18.23 19.55
N ALA A 181 5.83 17.66 20.36
CA ALA A 181 6.17 16.55 21.26
C ALA A 181 6.65 15.32 20.48
N MET A 182 5.98 14.97 19.38
CA MET A 182 6.35 13.85 18.53
C MET A 182 7.66 14.11 17.78
N GLY A 183 7.91 15.35 17.33
CA GLY A 183 9.17 15.72 16.67
C GLY A 183 10.36 15.58 17.62
N VAL A 184 10.23 16.03 18.87
CA VAL A 184 11.26 15.83 19.91
C VAL A 184 11.42 14.34 20.23
N PHE A 185 10.31 13.61 20.40
CA PHE A 185 10.35 12.18 20.69
C PHE A 185 11.08 11.39 19.60
N PHE A 186 10.71 11.57 18.33
CA PHE A 186 11.37 10.89 17.23
C PHE A 186 12.80 11.41 17.03
N GLY A 187 13.07 12.72 17.18
CA GLY A 187 14.43 13.25 17.11
C GLY A 187 15.41 12.61 18.10
N LEU A 188 14.92 12.20 19.28
CA LEU A 188 15.75 11.57 20.33
C LEU A 188 15.75 10.05 20.30
N VAL A 189 14.67 9.41 19.85
CA VAL A 189 14.43 7.97 20.03
C VAL A 189 14.45 7.21 18.70
N TRP A 190 14.39 7.91 17.56
CA TRP A 190 14.23 7.23 16.27
C TRP A 190 15.47 6.42 15.87
N GLU A 191 16.69 6.77 16.28
CA GLU A 191 17.92 6.08 15.85
C GLU A 191 17.92 4.59 16.25
N PRO A 192 17.74 4.22 17.54
CA PRO A 192 17.58 2.82 17.92
C PRO A 192 16.42 2.08 17.22
N ILE A 193 15.32 2.79 16.92
CA ILE A 193 14.16 2.20 16.23
C ILE A 193 14.50 1.96 14.75
N GLY A 194 15.14 2.94 14.11
CA GLY A 194 15.63 2.89 12.74
C GLY A 194 16.61 1.74 12.57
N ASP A 195 17.60 1.64 13.45
CA ASP A 195 18.55 0.53 13.48
C ASP A 195 17.84 -0.82 13.64
N GLY A 196 16.83 -0.90 14.50
CA GLY A 196 16.02 -2.11 14.65
C GLY A 196 15.30 -2.50 13.36
N ILE A 197 14.72 -1.52 12.65
CA ILE A 197 14.05 -1.75 11.36
C ILE A 197 15.06 -2.09 10.27
N SER A 198 16.21 -1.41 10.21
CA SER A 198 17.27 -1.68 9.24
C SER A 198 17.86 -3.07 9.46
N ASN A 199 18.18 -3.46 10.69
CA ASN A 199 18.66 -4.81 11.01
C ASN A 199 17.65 -5.90 10.65
N PHE A 200 16.37 -5.68 10.95
CA PHE A 200 15.31 -6.60 10.52
C PHE A 200 15.18 -6.64 9.00
N GLY A 201 15.32 -5.48 8.36
CA GLY A 201 15.33 -5.30 6.92
C GLY A 201 16.47 -6.05 6.24
N GLU A 202 17.70 -5.91 6.73
CA GLU A 202 18.89 -6.61 6.29
C GLU A 202 18.76 -8.12 6.50
N TRP A 203 18.18 -8.54 7.62
CA TRP A 203 17.89 -9.94 7.87
C TRP A 203 16.93 -10.52 6.82
N ILE A 204 15.76 -9.88 6.59
CA ILE A 204 14.78 -10.40 5.64
C ILE A 204 15.24 -10.29 4.18
N THR A 205 15.96 -9.22 3.81
CA THR A 205 16.55 -9.08 2.47
C THR A 205 17.68 -10.09 2.25
N GLY A 206 18.50 -10.35 3.27
CA GLY A 206 19.58 -11.34 3.27
C GLY A 206 19.11 -12.79 3.10
N LEU A 207 17.83 -13.10 3.39
CA LEU A 207 17.21 -14.39 3.04
C LEU A 207 17.02 -14.57 1.51
N GLY A 208 17.27 -13.55 0.71
CA GLY A 208 17.20 -13.57 -0.76
C GLY A 208 15.86 -14.09 -1.26
N THR A 209 15.90 -15.18 -2.02
CA THR A 209 14.71 -15.87 -2.57
C THR A 209 13.70 -16.25 -1.50
N VAL A 210 14.16 -16.72 -0.34
CA VAL A 210 13.28 -17.10 0.77
C VAL A 210 12.62 -15.86 1.37
N GLY A 211 13.37 -14.75 1.50
CA GLY A 211 12.86 -13.46 1.96
C GLY A 211 11.75 -12.91 1.07
N ALA A 212 11.96 -12.93 -0.25
CA ALA A 212 10.95 -12.52 -1.23
C ALA A 212 9.67 -13.37 -1.10
N GLY A 213 9.82 -14.70 -1.02
CA GLY A 213 8.70 -15.62 -0.85
C GLY A 213 7.92 -15.41 0.45
N LEU A 214 8.63 -15.27 1.58
CA LEU A 214 8.02 -15.03 2.88
C LEU A 214 7.24 -13.70 2.90
N PHE A 215 7.81 -12.65 2.32
CA PHE A 215 7.11 -11.38 2.15
C PHE A 215 5.82 -11.55 1.34
N GLY A 216 5.86 -12.26 0.21
CA GLY A 216 4.67 -12.55 -0.60
C GLY A 216 3.57 -13.27 0.18
N LEU A 217 3.96 -14.26 1.00
CA LEU A 217 3.03 -15.01 1.85
C LEU A 217 2.39 -14.13 2.91
N ILE A 218 3.19 -13.37 3.66
CA ILE A 218 2.73 -12.44 4.70
C ILE A 218 1.82 -11.38 4.09
N ASN A 219 2.22 -10.82 2.95
CA ASN A 219 1.46 -9.82 2.24
C ASN A 219 0.03 -10.31 1.93
N ARG A 220 -0.10 -11.49 1.30
CA ARG A 220 -1.43 -12.06 1.00
C ARG A 220 -2.19 -12.42 2.28
N ALA A 221 -1.55 -13.05 3.26
CA ALA A 221 -2.19 -13.42 4.52
C ALA A 221 -2.84 -12.23 5.27
N LEU A 222 -2.32 -11.01 5.07
CA LEU A 222 -2.79 -9.80 5.73
C LEU A 222 -3.82 -8.98 4.92
N ILE A 223 -4.19 -9.40 3.71
CA ILE A 223 -5.26 -8.73 2.93
C ILE A 223 -6.63 -8.76 3.63
N PRO A 224 -7.11 -9.88 4.20
CA PRO A 224 -8.42 -9.94 4.85
C PRO A 224 -8.61 -8.90 5.99
N VAL A 225 -7.50 -8.46 6.59
CA VAL A 225 -7.46 -7.45 7.65
C VAL A 225 -6.95 -6.09 7.17
N GLY A 226 -6.63 -5.94 5.89
CA GLY A 226 -6.09 -4.70 5.30
C GLY A 226 -4.65 -4.36 5.70
N MET A 227 -4.00 -5.18 6.54
CA MET A 227 -2.67 -4.88 7.12
C MET A 227 -1.51 -5.13 6.15
N HIS A 228 -1.77 -5.72 4.99
CA HIS A 228 -0.79 -5.83 3.91
C HIS A 228 -0.23 -4.46 3.50
N GLN A 229 -1.04 -3.39 3.57
CA GLN A 229 -0.59 -2.03 3.26
C GLN A 229 0.44 -1.51 4.26
N PHE A 230 0.38 -1.94 5.53
CA PHE A 230 1.39 -1.59 6.52
C PHE A 230 2.71 -2.31 6.21
N VAL A 231 2.66 -3.61 5.92
CA VAL A 231 3.84 -4.40 5.54
C VAL A 231 4.46 -3.86 4.25
N ASN A 232 3.64 -3.49 3.27
CA ASN A 232 4.05 -2.77 2.07
C ASN A 232 4.78 -1.48 2.41
N SER A 233 4.19 -0.64 3.26
CA SER A 233 4.78 0.65 3.61
C SER A 233 6.16 0.50 4.24
N VAL A 234 6.35 -0.51 5.09
CA VAL A 234 7.66 -0.80 5.69
C VAL A 234 8.64 -1.33 4.64
N ALA A 235 8.25 -2.34 3.85
CA ALA A 235 9.14 -2.93 2.86
C ALA A 235 9.55 -1.94 1.76
N TRP A 236 8.61 -1.14 1.27
CA TRP A 236 8.80 -0.28 0.11
C TRP A 236 9.39 1.08 0.45
N PHE A 237 9.24 1.58 1.68
CA PHE A 237 9.70 2.93 2.08
C PHE A 237 10.66 2.95 3.27
N GLN A 238 11.00 1.80 3.87
CA GLN A 238 11.88 1.77 5.04
C GLN A 238 12.95 0.68 4.99
N ILE A 239 12.70 -0.48 4.37
CA ILE A 239 13.67 -1.58 4.35
C ILE A 239 14.75 -1.37 3.29
N GLY A 240 16.00 -1.33 3.77
CA GLY A 240 17.21 -1.25 2.97
C GLY A 240 17.59 0.18 2.62
N ASP A 241 18.89 0.40 2.48
CA ASP A 241 19.48 1.71 2.25
C ASP A 241 20.21 1.75 0.91
N PHE A 242 20.08 2.87 0.21
CA PHE A 242 20.85 3.15 -0.99
C PHE A 242 21.26 4.61 -1.02
N LYS A 243 22.50 4.87 -1.40
CA LYS A 243 22.99 6.23 -1.63
C LYS A 243 22.91 6.52 -3.12
N ASP A 244 22.09 7.50 -3.49
CA ASP A 244 21.90 7.88 -4.89
C ASP A 244 23.11 8.63 -5.46
N SER A 245 23.05 8.96 -6.75
CA SER A 245 24.12 9.69 -7.46
C SER A 245 24.37 11.11 -6.94
N ALA A 246 23.38 11.73 -6.28
CA ALA A 246 23.50 13.03 -5.64
C ALA A 246 24.05 12.94 -4.21
N GLY A 247 24.22 11.72 -3.69
CA GLY A 247 24.73 11.45 -2.35
C GLY A 247 23.66 11.47 -1.25
N ALA A 248 22.38 11.55 -1.62
CA ALA A 248 21.27 11.41 -0.69
C ALA A 248 21.03 9.92 -0.37
N VAL A 249 20.74 9.62 0.90
CA VAL A 249 20.35 8.27 1.31
C VAL A 249 18.84 8.13 1.13
N VAL A 250 18.43 7.10 0.40
CA VAL A 250 17.03 6.71 0.23
C VAL A 250 16.78 5.36 0.89
N HIS A 251 15.59 5.20 1.48
CA HIS A 251 15.21 4.02 2.26
C HIS A 251 14.00 3.32 1.65
N GLY A 252 14.04 2.00 1.56
CA GLY A 252 12.91 1.20 1.07
C GLY A 252 13.08 0.67 -0.34
N ASP A 253 12.58 -0.54 -0.57
CA ASP A 253 12.79 -1.29 -1.82
C ASP A 253 12.27 -0.54 -3.07
N LEU A 254 11.15 0.18 -2.95
CA LEU A 254 10.56 0.94 -4.06
C LEU A 254 11.40 2.17 -4.39
N THR A 255 11.72 2.99 -3.40
CA THR A 255 12.50 4.22 -3.58
C THR A 255 13.93 3.92 -4.03
N ARG A 256 14.54 2.84 -3.51
CA ARG A 256 15.84 2.34 -3.99
C ARG A 256 15.82 2.00 -5.47
N PHE A 257 14.79 1.27 -5.92
CA PHE A 257 14.63 0.92 -7.34
C PHE A 257 14.56 2.17 -8.23
N PHE A 258 13.75 3.16 -7.85
CA PHE A 258 13.63 4.41 -8.63
C PHE A 258 14.82 5.36 -8.51
N ALA A 259 15.64 5.21 -7.46
CA ALA A 259 16.94 5.89 -7.34
C ALA A 259 18.05 5.23 -8.18
N GLY A 260 17.77 4.09 -8.83
CA GLY A 260 18.71 3.39 -9.71
C GLY A 260 19.48 2.25 -9.07
N ASP A 261 19.06 1.76 -7.90
CA ASP A 261 19.67 0.59 -7.27
C ASP A 261 19.32 -0.70 -8.05
N ALA A 262 20.31 -1.25 -8.75
CA ALA A 262 20.16 -2.48 -9.51
C ALA A 262 19.90 -3.73 -8.64
N SER A 263 20.08 -3.64 -7.32
CA SER A 263 19.79 -4.71 -6.35
C SER A 263 18.42 -4.61 -5.68
N ALA A 264 17.61 -3.59 -6.03
CA ALA A 264 16.28 -3.38 -5.47
C ALA A 264 15.17 -4.10 -6.25
N GLY A 265 13.99 -4.21 -5.65
CA GLY A 265 12.80 -4.87 -6.20
C GLY A 265 12.54 -6.26 -5.63
N GLN A 266 13.21 -6.65 -4.54
CA GLN A 266 13.04 -7.95 -3.87
C GLN A 266 11.61 -8.20 -3.38
N PHE A 267 10.96 -7.15 -2.89
CA PHE A 267 9.60 -7.17 -2.37
C PHE A 267 8.58 -6.67 -3.41
N MET A 268 8.96 -6.69 -4.69
CA MET A 268 8.17 -6.12 -5.78
C MET A 268 8.08 -7.04 -7.01
N SER A 269 9.20 -7.58 -7.49
CA SER A 269 9.29 -8.17 -8.83
C SER A 269 8.37 -9.37 -9.06
N GLY A 270 8.19 -10.23 -8.06
CA GLY A 270 7.34 -11.41 -8.20
C GLY A 270 5.83 -11.16 -8.11
N PHE A 271 5.38 -9.92 -7.95
CA PHE A 271 3.97 -9.59 -8.12
C PHE A 271 3.57 -9.55 -9.60
N PHE A 272 4.45 -9.12 -10.51
CA PHE A 272 4.11 -9.02 -11.94
C PHE A 272 3.56 -10.32 -12.54
N PRO A 273 4.17 -11.52 -12.33
CA PRO A 273 3.62 -12.77 -12.84
C PRO A 273 2.21 -13.09 -12.32
N ILE A 274 1.90 -12.72 -11.08
CA ILE A 274 0.59 -12.98 -10.47
C ILE A 274 -0.45 -12.02 -11.02
N MET A 275 -0.16 -10.73 -11.02
CA MET A 275 -1.09 -9.66 -11.37
C MET A 275 -1.43 -9.67 -12.85
N MET A 276 -0.43 -9.95 -13.71
CA MET A 276 -0.58 -9.97 -15.16
C MET A 276 -1.03 -11.33 -15.71
N PHE A 277 -0.81 -12.44 -15.00
CA PHE A 277 -1.11 -13.77 -15.57
C PHE A 277 -1.86 -14.69 -14.62
N GLY A 278 -1.38 -14.85 -13.38
CA GLY A 278 -1.99 -15.74 -12.39
C GLY A 278 -3.45 -15.42 -12.10
N LEU A 279 -3.75 -14.19 -11.67
CA LEU A 279 -5.11 -13.76 -11.33
C LEU A 279 -6.05 -13.66 -12.54
N PRO A 280 -5.63 -13.16 -13.72
CA PRO A 280 -6.42 -13.29 -14.94
C PRO A 280 -6.80 -14.74 -15.26
N ALA A 281 -5.86 -15.69 -15.10
CA ALA A 281 -6.11 -17.10 -15.30
C ALA A 281 -7.05 -17.70 -14.22
N ALA A 282 -6.94 -17.25 -12.97
CA ALA A 282 -7.86 -17.59 -11.90
C ALA A 282 -9.29 -17.13 -12.20
N ALA A 283 -9.44 -15.89 -12.67
CA ALA A 283 -10.71 -15.31 -13.06
C ALA A 283 -11.36 -16.11 -14.21
N LEU A 284 -10.56 -16.54 -15.18
CA LEU A 284 -11.01 -17.43 -16.26
C LEU A 284 -11.45 -18.80 -15.71
N ALA A 285 -10.71 -19.39 -14.78
CA ALA A 285 -11.08 -20.66 -14.14
C ALA A 285 -12.40 -20.55 -13.37
N ILE A 286 -12.62 -19.46 -12.63
CA ILE A 286 -13.88 -19.16 -11.95
C ILE A 286 -15.02 -19.06 -12.96
N ALA A 287 -14.84 -18.30 -14.05
CA ALA A 287 -15.85 -18.16 -15.09
C ALA A 287 -16.20 -19.50 -15.76
N HIS A 288 -15.21 -20.31 -16.11
CA HIS A 288 -15.42 -21.62 -16.74
C HIS A 288 -16.09 -22.65 -15.82
N THR A 289 -15.95 -22.49 -14.51
CA THR A 289 -16.56 -23.39 -13.52
C THR A 289 -17.91 -22.90 -13.03
N ALA A 290 -18.34 -21.68 -13.37
CA ALA A 290 -19.70 -21.20 -13.10
C ALA A 290 -20.76 -22.11 -13.76
N ARG A 291 -21.96 -22.15 -13.15
CA ARG A 291 -23.09 -22.91 -13.69
C ARG A 291 -23.45 -22.42 -15.09
N PRO A 292 -23.90 -23.30 -16.02
CA PRO A 292 -24.15 -22.95 -17.42
C PRO A 292 -25.01 -21.69 -17.60
N GLU A 293 -26.05 -21.54 -16.80
CA GLU A 293 -27.01 -20.43 -16.81
C GLU A 293 -26.42 -19.09 -16.35
N ARG A 294 -25.35 -19.09 -15.55
CA ARG A 294 -24.65 -17.87 -15.06
C ARG A 294 -23.34 -17.60 -15.77
N ARG A 295 -22.81 -18.57 -16.51
CA ARG A 295 -21.45 -18.53 -17.08
C ARG A 295 -21.20 -17.27 -17.90
N LYS A 296 -22.16 -16.80 -18.69
CA LYS A 296 -21.99 -15.60 -19.51
C LYS A 296 -21.84 -14.33 -18.66
N ALA A 297 -22.64 -14.18 -17.61
CA ALA A 297 -22.57 -13.04 -16.70
C ALA A 297 -21.27 -13.05 -15.90
N VAL A 298 -20.91 -14.21 -15.33
CA VAL A 298 -19.66 -14.37 -14.56
C VAL A 298 -18.44 -14.16 -15.46
N LEU A 299 -18.45 -14.65 -16.71
CA LEU A 299 -17.37 -14.43 -17.66
C LEU A 299 -17.18 -12.94 -17.96
N GLY A 300 -18.26 -12.20 -18.22
CA GLY A 300 -18.19 -10.75 -18.47
C GLY A 300 -17.60 -10.00 -17.27
N MET A 301 -18.06 -10.31 -16.06
CA MET A 301 -17.51 -9.76 -14.81
C MET A 301 -16.03 -10.11 -14.66
N MET A 302 -15.67 -11.39 -14.74
CA MET A 302 -14.30 -11.88 -14.52
C MET A 302 -13.30 -11.33 -15.54
N ILE A 303 -13.70 -11.14 -16.81
CA ILE A 303 -12.85 -10.49 -17.82
C ILE A 303 -12.56 -9.04 -17.44
N SER A 304 -13.56 -8.28 -17.01
CA SER A 304 -13.37 -6.89 -16.59
C SER A 304 -12.43 -6.77 -15.39
N LEU A 305 -12.58 -7.64 -14.39
CA LEU A 305 -11.70 -7.69 -13.24
C LEU A 305 -10.27 -8.14 -13.62
N ALA A 306 -10.16 -9.17 -14.48
CA ALA A 306 -8.88 -9.66 -15.01
C ALA A 306 -8.13 -8.56 -15.77
N LEU A 307 -8.81 -7.79 -16.61
CA LEU A 307 -8.22 -6.67 -17.33
C LEU A 307 -7.73 -5.58 -16.36
N THR A 308 -8.50 -5.31 -15.32
CA THR A 308 -8.10 -4.34 -14.27
C THR A 308 -6.82 -4.80 -13.58
N SER A 309 -6.74 -6.06 -13.15
CA SER A 309 -5.52 -6.65 -12.57
C SER A 309 -4.36 -6.64 -13.56
N PHE A 310 -4.60 -7.01 -14.82
CA PHE A 310 -3.55 -7.02 -15.84
C PHE A 310 -2.95 -5.63 -16.09
N VAL A 311 -3.81 -4.64 -16.33
CA VAL A 311 -3.38 -3.29 -16.74
C VAL A 311 -2.79 -2.52 -15.56
N THR A 312 -3.52 -2.50 -14.44
CA THR A 312 -3.21 -1.63 -13.30
C THR A 312 -2.53 -2.35 -12.16
N GLY A 313 -2.65 -3.68 -12.09
CA GLY A 313 -2.14 -4.47 -11.00
C GLY A 313 -3.09 -4.59 -9.79
N VAL A 314 -4.26 -3.94 -9.82
CA VAL A 314 -5.24 -3.99 -8.73
C VAL A 314 -5.89 -5.37 -8.67
N THR A 315 -5.70 -6.06 -7.54
CA THR A 315 -6.10 -7.47 -7.38
C THR A 315 -7.36 -7.65 -6.53
N GLU A 316 -7.67 -6.67 -5.68
CA GLU A 316 -8.71 -6.77 -4.66
C GLU A 316 -10.08 -7.17 -5.21
N PRO A 317 -10.57 -6.62 -6.34
CA PRO A 317 -11.87 -7.03 -6.88
C PRO A 317 -11.94 -8.52 -7.21
N ILE A 318 -10.85 -9.12 -7.72
CA ILE A 318 -10.78 -10.56 -8.01
C ILE A 318 -10.67 -11.33 -6.70
N GLU A 319 -9.73 -10.96 -5.83
CA GLU A 319 -9.47 -11.67 -4.57
C GLU A 319 -10.70 -11.68 -3.67
N PHE A 320 -11.39 -10.54 -3.51
CA PHE A 320 -12.60 -10.44 -2.69
C PHE A 320 -13.78 -11.25 -3.25
N SER A 321 -13.78 -11.55 -4.55
CA SER A 321 -14.82 -12.39 -5.15
C SER A 321 -14.78 -13.84 -4.68
N PHE A 322 -13.67 -14.32 -4.10
CA PHE A 322 -13.56 -15.71 -3.61
C PHE A 322 -12.96 -15.84 -2.20
N MET A 323 -12.27 -14.82 -1.68
CA MET A 323 -11.52 -14.90 -0.41
C MET A 323 -12.37 -15.31 0.79
N PHE A 324 -13.60 -14.78 0.88
CA PHE A 324 -14.48 -15.02 2.03
C PHE A 324 -15.38 -16.25 1.83
N ILE A 325 -15.77 -16.54 0.59
CA ILE A 325 -16.67 -17.65 0.25
C ILE A 325 -15.91 -18.97 0.00
N ALA A 326 -14.65 -18.89 -0.44
CA ALA A 326 -13.77 -20.03 -0.68
C ALA A 326 -12.35 -19.77 -0.11
N PRO A 327 -12.17 -19.76 1.23
CA PRO A 327 -10.89 -19.45 1.88
C PRO A 327 -9.74 -20.38 1.45
N LEU A 328 -10.04 -21.62 1.05
CA LEU A 328 -9.05 -22.56 0.52
C LEU A 328 -8.39 -22.03 -0.77
N LEU A 329 -9.16 -21.44 -1.69
CA LEU A 329 -8.59 -20.82 -2.89
C LEU A 329 -7.70 -19.64 -2.54
N TYR A 330 -8.05 -18.92 -1.48
CA TYR A 330 -7.23 -17.82 -1.00
C TYR A 330 -5.90 -18.28 -0.40
N ALA A 331 -5.91 -19.36 0.38
CA ALA A 331 -4.68 -19.97 0.88
C ALA A 331 -3.79 -20.46 -0.28
N ILE A 332 -4.36 -21.11 -1.30
CA ILE A 332 -3.65 -21.51 -2.52
C ILE A 332 -3.05 -20.30 -3.21
N HIS A 333 -3.83 -19.23 -3.42
CA HIS A 333 -3.36 -17.98 -4.00
C HIS A 333 -2.20 -17.35 -3.23
N ALA A 334 -2.26 -17.35 -1.89
CA ALA A 334 -1.20 -16.83 -1.05
C ALA A 334 0.11 -17.62 -1.22
N VAL A 335 0.03 -18.95 -1.27
CA VAL A 335 1.19 -19.82 -1.51
C VAL A 335 1.75 -19.63 -2.92
N LEU A 336 0.91 -19.58 -3.95
CA LEU A 336 1.36 -19.35 -5.32
C LEU A 336 2.00 -17.97 -5.49
N THR A 337 1.50 -16.95 -4.79
CA THR A 337 2.13 -15.61 -4.75
C THR A 337 3.50 -15.68 -4.09
N ALA A 338 3.63 -16.36 -2.96
CA ALA A 338 4.93 -16.58 -2.30
C ALA A 338 5.93 -17.29 -3.22
N LEU A 339 5.49 -18.33 -3.94
CA LEU A 339 6.32 -19.02 -4.92
C LEU A 339 6.73 -18.10 -6.09
N SER A 340 5.82 -17.25 -6.58
CA SER A 340 6.13 -16.28 -7.63
C SER A 340 7.18 -15.27 -7.18
N MET A 341 7.06 -14.76 -5.95
CA MET A 341 8.06 -13.89 -5.32
C MET A 341 9.43 -14.55 -5.24
N ALA A 342 9.49 -15.77 -4.71
CA ALA A 342 10.72 -16.53 -4.59
C ALA A 342 11.35 -16.83 -5.96
N ILE A 343 10.60 -17.41 -6.90
CA ILE A 343 11.11 -17.85 -8.20
C ILE A 343 11.56 -16.66 -9.05
N THR A 344 10.77 -15.59 -9.10
CA THR A 344 11.11 -14.38 -9.86
C THR A 344 12.43 -13.77 -9.37
N TRP A 345 12.61 -13.69 -8.05
CA TRP A 345 13.86 -13.24 -7.46
C TRP A 345 15.02 -14.21 -7.72
N ALA A 346 14.80 -15.52 -7.59
CA ALA A 346 15.82 -16.55 -7.83
C ALA A 346 16.36 -16.53 -9.27
N LEU A 347 15.53 -16.17 -10.24
CA LEU A 347 15.93 -16.01 -11.65
C LEU A 347 16.65 -14.68 -11.94
N GLY A 348 16.81 -13.83 -10.92
CA GLY A 348 17.52 -12.56 -10.97
C GLY A 348 16.72 -11.46 -11.68
N VAL A 349 15.38 -11.49 -11.56
CA VAL A 349 14.52 -10.44 -12.08
C VAL A 349 14.35 -9.37 -11.01
N HIS A 350 14.88 -8.18 -11.28
CA HIS A 350 14.78 -7.02 -10.39
C HIS A 350 13.92 -5.97 -11.08
N ALA A 351 12.66 -5.87 -10.67
CA ALA A 351 11.68 -4.98 -11.27
C ALA A 351 10.85 -4.32 -10.18
N GLY A 352 10.71 -3.00 -10.26
CA GLY A 352 9.85 -2.20 -9.40
C GLY A 352 8.59 -1.71 -10.12
N PHE A 353 7.66 -1.20 -9.33
CA PHE A 353 6.40 -0.60 -9.74
C PHE A 353 6.11 0.62 -8.87
N THR A 354 5.27 1.51 -9.37
CA THR A 354 4.83 2.69 -8.61
C THR A 354 3.51 2.45 -7.91
N PHE A 355 2.68 1.56 -8.43
CA PHE A 355 1.37 1.29 -7.85
C PHE A 355 1.16 -0.18 -7.49
N SER A 356 1.10 -1.10 -8.47
CA SER A 356 0.65 -2.47 -8.17
C SER A 356 1.12 -3.55 -9.15
N ALA A 357 2.27 -3.38 -9.79
CA ALA A 357 2.86 -4.38 -10.70
C ALA A 357 1.98 -4.77 -11.91
N GLY A 358 1.20 -3.80 -12.41
CA GLY A 358 0.42 -3.98 -13.65
C GLY A 358 1.27 -3.83 -14.91
N PHE A 359 0.66 -4.08 -16.07
CA PHE A 359 1.28 -3.89 -17.38
C PHE A 359 1.81 -2.47 -17.59
N ILE A 360 1.13 -1.44 -17.05
CA ILE A 360 1.62 -0.06 -17.13
C ILE A 360 2.97 0.09 -16.43
N ASP A 361 3.08 -0.39 -15.18
CA ASP A 361 4.34 -0.36 -14.43
C ASP A 361 5.43 -1.18 -15.15
N TYR A 362 5.07 -2.35 -15.69
CA TYR A 362 5.98 -3.22 -16.43
C TYR A 362 6.57 -2.52 -17.67
N ALA A 363 5.70 -1.90 -18.47
CA ALA A 363 6.10 -1.20 -19.68
C ALA A 363 6.92 0.05 -19.37
N LEU A 364 6.49 0.84 -18.37
CA LEU A 364 7.21 2.05 -17.98
C LEU A 364 8.57 1.74 -17.38
N ASN A 365 8.71 0.69 -16.58
CA ASN A 365 9.96 0.38 -15.87
C ASN A 365 10.87 -0.59 -16.62
N TRP A 366 10.55 -0.94 -17.87
CA TRP A 366 11.30 -1.90 -18.67
C TRP A 366 12.82 -1.61 -18.71
N ASN A 367 13.20 -0.34 -18.94
CA ASN A 367 14.61 0.03 -19.06
C ASN A 367 15.33 0.15 -17.71
N LEU A 368 14.59 0.31 -16.60
CA LEU A 368 15.14 0.35 -15.25
C LEU A 368 15.31 -1.05 -14.65
N ALA A 369 14.46 -1.99 -15.07
CA ALA A 369 14.44 -3.33 -14.55
C ALA A 369 15.61 -4.20 -15.07
N THR A 370 16.07 -5.12 -14.23
CA THR A 370 17.02 -6.18 -14.60
C THR A 370 16.26 -7.40 -15.08
N LYS A 371 16.56 -7.87 -16.29
CA LYS A 371 15.90 -9.02 -16.96
C LYS A 371 14.35 -8.94 -16.97
N PRO A 372 13.72 -7.80 -17.30
CA PRO A 372 12.26 -7.65 -17.27
C PRO A 372 11.55 -8.67 -18.16
N TRP A 373 12.15 -9.04 -19.29
CA TRP A 373 11.58 -9.98 -20.25
C TRP A 373 11.23 -11.35 -19.65
N LEU A 374 11.92 -11.79 -18.58
CA LEU A 374 11.64 -13.05 -17.89
C LEU A 374 10.28 -13.06 -17.18
N ILE A 375 9.69 -11.90 -16.89
CA ILE A 375 8.36 -11.79 -16.30
C ILE A 375 7.30 -12.46 -17.18
N ILE A 376 7.43 -12.37 -18.51
CA ILE A 376 6.48 -12.99 -19.45
C ILE A 376 6.47 -14.52 -19.36
N PRO A 377 7.58 -15.26 -19.56
CA PRO A 377 7.56 -16.71 -19.46
C PRO A 377 7.22 -17.19 -18.04
N ILE A 378 7.72 -16.54 -16.99
CA ILE A 378 7.34 -16.87 -15.60
C ILE A 378 5.84 -16.70 -15.42
N GLY A 379 5.31 -15.55 -15.88
CA GLY A 379 3.89 -15.23 -15.86
C GLY A 379 3.04 -16.27 -16.58
N LEU A 380 3.39 -16.66 -17.80
CA LEU A 380 2.66 -17.68 -18.56
C LEU A 380 2.61 -19.03 -17.82
N VAL A 381 3.73 -19.45 -17.22
CA VAL A 381 3.78 -20.67 -16.40
C VAL A 381 2.85 -20.54 -15.19
N PHE A 382 2.93 -19.43 -14.45
CA PHE A 382 2.02 -19.17 -13.33
C PHE A 382 0.56 -19.10 -13.79
N GLY A 383 0.24 -18.48 -14.93
CA GLY A 383 -1.10 -18.45 -15.50
C GLY A 383 -1.65 -19.86 -15.75
N ALA A 384 -0.84 -20.74 -16.34
CA ALA A 384 -1.22 -22.14 -16.53
C ALA A 384 -1.45 -22.87 -15.19
N ILE A 385 -0.54 -22.69 -14.22
CA ILE A 385 -0.67 -23.28 -12.87
C ILE A 385 -1.94 -22.77 -12.18
N TYR A 386 -2.18 -21.46 -12.18
CA TYR A 386 -3.37 -20.85 -11.57
C TYR A 386 -4.64 -21.40 -12.20
N TYR A 387 -4.74 -21.43 -13.53
CA TYR A 387 -5.93 -21.95 -14.20
C TYR A 387 -6.22 -23.41 -13.80
N VAL A 388 -5.21 -24.27 -13.87
CA VAL A 388 -5.36 -25.71 -13.58
C VAL A 388 -5.70 -25.93 -12.11
N VAL A 389 -4.94 -25.32 -11.19
CA VAL A 389 -5.12 -25.50 -9.75
C VAL A 389 -6.46 -24.94 -9.29
N PHE A 390 -6.85 -23.74 -9.73
CA PHE A 390 -8.15 -23.17 -9.35
C PHE A 390 -9.28 -24.00 -9.91
N ARG A 391 -9.25 -24.35 -11.19
CA ARG A 391 -10.31 -25.16 -11.82
C ARG A 391 -10.45 -26.53 -11.15
N PHE A 392 -9.32 -27.18 -10.87
CA PHE A 392 -9.30 -28.44 -10.12
C PHE A 392 -9.89 -28.27 -8.72
N ALA A 393 -9.43 -27.28 -7.96
CA ALA A 393 -9.89 -27.06 -6.58
C ALA A 393 -11.40 -26.75 -6.51
N ILE A 394 -11.88 -25.86 -7.39
CA ILE A 394 -13.30 -25.48 -7.47
C ILE A 394 -14.18 -26.70 -7.76
N THR A 395 -13.77 -27.53 -8.72
CA THR A 395 -14.58 -28.69 -9.13
C THR A 395 -14.46 -29.87 -8.17
N LYS A 396 -13.27 -30.15 -7.64
CA LYS A 396 -13.00 -31.28 -6.75
C LYS A 396 -13.67 -31.12 -5.38
N TRP A 397 -13.64 -29.91 -4.83
CA TRP A 397 -14.21 -29.61 -3.50
C TRP A 397 -15.53 -28.84 -3.57
N ASN A 398 -16.10 -28.70 -4.77
CA ASN A 398 -17.35 -27.99 -5.03
C ASN A 398 -17.41 -26.60 -4.34
N LEU A 399 -16.36 -25.80 -4.53
CA LEU A 399 -16.24 -24.51 -3.86
C LEU A 399 -17.27 -23.50 -4.41
N PRO A 400 -17.91 -22.68 -3.55
CA PRO A 400 -18.97 -21.76 -3.93
C PRO A 400 -18.40 -20.46 -4.51
N THR A 401 -17.65 -20.54 -5.62
CA THR A 401 -17.16 -19.34 -6.33
C THR A 401 -18.29 -18.60 -7.03
N PRO A 402 -18.09 -17.35 -7.49
CA PRO A 402 -19.15 -16.58 -8.18
C PRO A 402 -19.84 -17.39 -9.28
N GLY A 403 -21.18 -17.45 -9.21
CA GLY A 403 -22.00 -18.26 -10.12
C GLY A 403 -22.07 -19.75 -9.82
N ARG A 404 -21.59 -20.19 -8.66
CA ARG A 404 -21.79 -21.54 -8.08
C ARG A 404 -22.54 -21.52 -6.73
N GLU A 405 -22.94 -20.35 -6.24
CA GLU A 405 -23.68 -20.17 -4.98
C GLU A 405 -24.96 -21.03 -4.93
N PRO A 406 -25.39 -21.50 -3.75
CA PRO A 406 -26.69 -22.16 -3.55
C PRO A 406 -27.85 -21.27 -4.04
N GLU A 407 -28.93 -21.86 -4.55
CA GLU A 407 -30.07 -21.09 -5.08
C GLU A 407 -30.80 -20.28 -3.99
N GLU A 408 -30.80 -20.75 -2.74
CA GLU A 408 -31.43 -20.07 -1.60
C GLU A 408 -30.76 -18.73 -1.24
N GLU A 409 -29.46 -18.56 -1.43
CA GLU A 409 -28.74 -17.30 -1.15
C GLU A 409 -28.98 -16.22 -2.22
N VAL A 410 -29.57 -16.58 -3.35
CA VAL A 410 -29.72 -15.72 -4.54
C VAL A 410 -31.04 -14.96 -4.50
N GLU A 411 -32.09 -15.56 -3.96
CA GLU A 411 -33.39 -14.89 -3.80
C GLU A 411 -33.31 -13.70 -2.84
N ASP A 412 -32.43 -13.74 -1.84
CA ASP A 412 -32.30 -12.67 -0.84
C ASP A 412 -31.59 -11.42 -1.40
N LEU A 413 -30.70 -11.57 -2.38
CA LEU A 413 -29.97 -10.46 -3.01
C LEU A 413 -30.75 -9.73 -4.11
N THR A 414 -31.80 -10.35 -4.64
CA THR A 414 -32.66 -9.77 -5.70
C THR A 414 -33.96 -9.18 -5.15
N LYS A 415 -34.27 -9.44 -3.88
CA LYS A 415 -35.42 -8.87 -3.14
C LYS A 415 -35.05 -7.68 -2.24
N ALA A 416 -33.77 -7.30 -2.15
CA ALA A 416 -33.25 -6.22 -1.30
C ALA A 416 -33.05 -4.89 -2.03
#